data_AF-F2J5Q7-F1
#
_entry.id   AF-F2J5Q7-F1
#
_cell.length_a   1.000
_cell.length_b   1.000
_cell.length_c   1.000
_cell.angle_alpha   90.00
_cell.angle_beta   90.00
_cell.angle_gamma   90.00
#
_symmetry.space_group_name_H-M   'P 1'
#
loop_
_entity.id
_entity.type
_entity.pdbx_description
1 polymer ?
#
loop_
_entity_poly.entity_id
_entity_poly.type
_entity_poly.pdbx_seq_one_letter_code
_entity_poly.pdbx_strand_id
1 'polypeptide(L)'
;MDALDAISTIANWIYAGIATWYGAAIVGGVLILLFERLHGRREPSDADVRQAAARYRQRYGEDAFRAIGDHMLAASFAPDSRHRRFLKRVSAELLATAVTAEDRSRAIEH
;
A
#
# COMPACT_ATOMS: atom_id res chain seq x y z
N MET A 1 -42.45 -28.35 -34.72
CA MET A 1 -41.56 -27.31 -34.16
C MET A 1 -41.08 -26.53 -35.36
N ASP A 2 -41.61 -25.33 -35.53
CA ASP A 2 -41.36 -24.55 -36.73
C ASP A 2 -39.91 -24.07 -36.74
N ALA A 3 -39.30 -23.99 -37.92
CA ALA A 3 -37.90 -23.62 -38.07
C ALA A 3 -37.56 -22.26 -37.41
N LEU A 4 -38.56 -21.36 -37.33
CA LEU A 4 -38.47 -20.08 -36.65
C LEU A 4 -38.36 -20.20 -35.12
N ASP A 5 -39.03 -21.17 -34.51
CA ASP A 5 -38.98 -21.42 -33.06
C ASP A 5 -37.63 -22.02 -32.62
N ALA A 6 -37.04 -22.85 -33.48
CA ALA A 6 -35.72 -23.41 -33.24
C ALA A 6 -34.64 -22.31 -33.26
N ILE A 7 -34.72 -21.38 -34.22
CA ILE A 7 -33.76 -20.27 -34.38
C ILE A 7 -33.89 -19.28 -33.22
N SER A 8 -35.10 -18.92 -32.81
CA SER A 8 -35.33 -18.00 -31.68
C SER A 8 -34.80 -18.58 -30.36
N THR A 9 -35.01 -19.87 -30.14
CA THR A 9 -34.49 -20.59 -28.97
C THR A 9 -32.96 -20.54 -28.95
N ILE A 10 -32.30 -20.90 -30.05
CA ILE A 10 -30.83 -20.87 -30.15
C ILE A 10 -30.27 -19.46 -29.91
N ALA A 11 -30.88 -18.44 -30.52
CA ALA A 11 -30.48 -17.05 -30.33
C ALA A 11 -30.57 -16.62 -28.86
N ASN A 12 -31.62 -17.06 -28.15
CA ASN A 12 -31.81 -16.73 -26.74
C ASN A 12 -30.73 -17.39 -25.85
N TRP A 13 -30.37 -18.65 -26.13
CA TRP A 13 -29.27 -19.33 -25.43
C TRP A 13 -27.92 -18.65 -25.67
N ILE A 14 -27.63 -18.25 -26.90
CA ILE A 14 -26.40 -17.52 -27.25
C ILE A 14 -26.36 -16.17 -26.52
N TYR A 15 -27.45 -15.41 -26.56
CA TYR A 15 -27.55 -14.12 -25.88
C TYR A 15 -27.37 -14.27 -24.37
N ALA A 16 -28.04 -15.23 -23.74
CA ALA A 16 -27.92 -15.51 -22.31
C ALA A 16 -26.48 -15.88 -21.93
N GLY A 17 -25.80 -16.70 -22.74
CA GLY A 17 -24.40 -17.07 -22.53
C GLY A 17 -23.46 -15.86 -22.61
N ILE A 18 -23.60 -15.04 -23.65
CA ILE A 18 -22.81 -13.82 -23.85
C ILE A 18 -23.06 -12.82 -22.71
N ALA A 19 -24.33 -12.58 -22.36
CA ALA A 19 -24.70 -11.65 -21.29
C ALA A 19 -24.13 -12.08 -19.93
N THR A 20 -24.16 -13.38 -19.63
CA THR A 20 -23.57 -13.93 -18.39
C THR A 20 -22.06 -13.74 -18.37
N TRP A 21 -21.38 -13.97 -19.50
CA TRP A 21 -19.93 -13.80 -19.58
C TRP A 21 -19.52 -12.35 -19.38
N TYR A 22 -20.21 -11.39 -20.00
CA TYR A 22 -19.97 -9.96 -19.77
C TYR A 22 -20.29 -9.53 -18.34
N GLY A 23 -21.38 -10.03 -17.77
CA GLY A 23 -21.73 -9.79 -16.37
C GLY A 23 -20.63 -10.25 -15.41
N ALA A 24 -20.10 -11.45 -15.62
CA ALA A 24 -18.98 -11.99 -14.84
C ALA A 24 -17.70 -11.15 -15.01
N ALA A 25 -17.40 -10.70 -16.24
CA ALA A 25 -16.22 -9.86 -16.50
C ALA A 25 -16.31 -8.50 -15.79
N ILE A 26 -17.49 -7.87 -15.81
CA ILE A 26 -17.72 -6.59 -15.12
C ILE A 26 -17.59 -6.77 -13.61
N VAL A 27 -18.24 -7.78 -13.04
CA VAL A 27 -18.17 -8.08 -11.61
C VAL A 27 -16.73 -8.39 -11.20
N GLY A 28 -16.02 -9.20 -11.98
CA GLY A 28 -14.60 -9.51 -11.76
C GLY A 28 -13.72 -8.25 -11.78
N GLY A 29 -13.90 -7.38 -12.78
CA GLY A 29 -13.18 -6.11 -12.87
C GLY A 29 -13.45 -5.19 -11.67
N VAL A 30 -14.70 -5.07 -11.24
CA VAL A 30 -15.08 -4.27 -10.06
C VAL A 30 -14.49 -4.83 -8.77
N LEU A 31 -14.48 -6.16 -8.61
CA LEU A 31 -13.88 -6.83 -7.46
C LEU A 31 -12.37 -6.63 -7.40
N ILE A 32 -11.66 -6.67 -8.54
CA ILE A 32 -10.23 -6.37 -8.61
C ILE A 32 -9.97 -4.93 -8.19
N LEU A 33 -10.73 -3.96 -8.70
CA LEU A 33 -10.59 -2.54 -8.32
C LEU A 33 -10.90 -2.32 -6.83
N LEU A 34 -11.91 -3.00 -6.28
CA LEU A 34 -12.21 -2.97 -4.85
C LEU A 34 -11.09 -3.58 -4.02
N PHE A 35 -10.54 -4.71 -4.47
CA PHE A 35 -9.44 -5.40 -3.81
C PHE A 35 -8.17 -4.54 -3.78
N GLU A 36 -7.79 -3.96 -4.93
CA GLU A 36 -6.70 -3.01 -5.06
C GLU A 36 -6.93 -1.75 -4.24
N ARG A 37 -8.16 -1.25 -4.16
CA ARG A 37 -8.50 -0.11 -3.30
C ARG A 37 -8.41 -0.44 -1.81
N LEU A 38 -8.80 -1.64 -1.41
CA LEU A 38 -8.73 -2.11 -0.02
C LEU A 38 -7.29 -2.43 0.42
N HIS A 39 -6.46 -3.01 -0.45
CA HIS A 39 -5.05 -3.31 -0.16
C HIS A 39 -4.12 -2.10 -0.39
N GLY A 40 -4.41 -1.29 -1.41
CA GLY A 40 -3.68 -0.08 -1.80
C GLY A 40 -3.88 1.11 -0.86
N ARG A 41 -4.86 1.07 0.05
CA ARG A 41 -5.09 2.11 1.07
C ARG A 41 -4.49 1.86 2.46
N ARG A 42 -3.73 0.80 2.67
CA ARG A 42 -2.80 0.78 3.83
C ARG A 42 -1.60 1.69 3.56
N GLU A 43 -1.85 2.99 3.37
CA GLU A 43 -0.81 3.95 3.72
C GLU A 43 -0.42 3.61 5.16
N PRO A 44 0.87 3.35 5.44
CA PRO A 44 1.31 3.00 6.78
C PRO A 44 0.78 4.06 7.73
N SER A 45 0.01 3.62 8.72
CA SER A 45 -0.59 4.51 9.70
C SER A 45 0.54 5.25 10.40
N ASP A 46 0.33 6.49 10.84
CA ASP A 46 1.33 7.21 11.62
C ASP A 46 1.75 6.44 12.89
N ALA A 47 0.88 5.54 13.38
CA ALA A 47 1.21 4.57 14.41
C ALA A 47 2.28 3.55 13.98
N ASP A 48 2.19 3.03 12.75
CA ASP A 48 3.18 2.10 12.18
C ASP A 48 4.51 2.80 11.94
N VAL A 49 4.48 4.07 11.52
CA VAL A 49 5.67 4.91 11.34
C VAL A 49 6.40 5.11 12.67
N ARG A 50 5.67 5.47 13.74
CA ARG A 50 6.23 5.63 15.08
C ARG A 50 6.78 4.32 15.65
N GLN A 51 6.06 3.22 15.47
CA GLN A 51 6.52 1.91 15.93
C GLN A 51 7.76 1.45 15.17
N ALA A 52 7.83 1.72 13.86
CA ALA A 52 9.01 1.44 13.06
C ALA A 52 10.19 2.31 13.51
N ALA A 53 10.01 3.62 13.71
CA ALA A 53 11.05 4.52 14.22
C ALA A 53 11.59 4.05 15.58
N ALA A 54 10.70 3.69 16.51
CA ALA A 54 11.08 3.13 17.81
C ALA A 54 11.89 1.83 17.67
N ARG A 55 11.48 0.94 16.76
CA ARG A 55 12.18 -0.31 16.48
C ARG A 55 13.57 -0.07 15.85
N TYR A 56 13.71 0.90 14.94
CA TYR A 56 15.00 1.28 14.37
C TYR A 56 15.94 1.82 15.44
N ARG A 57 15.46 2.70 16.33
CA ARG A 57 16.25 3.21 17.46
C ARG A 57 16.66 2.11 18.43
N GLN A 58 15.77 1.17 18.76
CA GLN A 58 16.13 0.04 19.62
C GLN A 58 17.15 -0.91 18.97
N ARG A 59 17.05 -1.12 17.65
CA ARG A 59 17.88 -2.08 16.93
C ARG A 59 19.26 -1.53 16.57
N TYR A 60 19.33 -0.26 16.17
CA TYR A 60 20.53 0.37 15.60
C TYR A 60 21.09 1.48 16.47
N GLY A 61 20.40 1.93 17.53
CA GLY A 61 20.91 2.95 18.44
C GLY A 61 21.24 4.26 17.72
N GLU A 62 22.49 4.70 17.83
CA GLU A 62 23.02 5.90 17.17
C GLU A 62 23.13 5.75 15.63
N ASP A 63 23.27 4.52 15.13
CA ASP A 63 23.35 4.22 13.69
C ASP A 63 21.98 4.16 13.00
N ALA A 64 20.88 4.42 13.72
CA ALA A 64 19.53 4.33 13.19
C ALA A 64 19.30 5.21 11.94
N PHE A 65 19.92 6.38 11.88
CA PHE A 65 19.85 7.26 10.71
C PHE A 65 20.60 6.69 9.51
N ARG A 66 21.76 6.07 9.73
CA ARG A 66 22.58 5.46 8.67
C ARG A 66 21.88 4.24 8.08
N ALA A 67 21.34 3.37 8.93
CA ALA A 67 20.59 2.19 8.51
C ALA A 67 19.34 2.55 7.69
N ILE A 68 18.60 3.60 8.08
CA ILE A 68 17.46 4.08 7.28
C ILE A 68 17.88 4.71 5.96
N GLY A 69 19.02 5.41 5.93
CA GLY A 69 19.61 5.91 4.70
C GLY A 69 19.90 4.79 3.70
N ASP A 70 20.55 3.72 4.16
CA ASP A 70 20.86 2.55 3.33
C ASP A 70 19.60 1.83 2.84
N HIS A 71 18.59 1.71 3.70
CA HIS A 71 17.30 1.12 3.32
C HIS A 71 16.53 2.01 2.34
N MET A 72 16.64 3.33 2.45
CA MET A 72 16.04 4.27 1.50
C MET A 72 16.77 4.26 0.15
N LEU A 73 18.09 4.05 0.16
CA LEU A 73 18.89 3.85 -1.06
C LEU A 73 18.49 2.56 -1.76
N ALA A 74 18.39 1.45 -1.02
CA ALA A 74 17.90 0.17 -1.53
C ALA A 74 16.47 0.29 -2.10
N ALA A 75 15.58 1.01 -1.41
CA ALA A 75 14.21 1.26 -1.86
C ALA A 75 14.13 2.16 -3.11
N SER A 76 15.15 2.97 -3.38
CA SER A 76 15.18 3.84 -4.57
C SER A 76 15.44 3.08 -5.87
N PHE A 77 15.98 1.86 -5.77
CA PHE A 77 16.13 0.93 -6.90
C PHE A 77 14.90 0.04 -7.11
N ALA A 78 13.93 0.06 -6.20
CA ALA A 78 12.67 -0.67 -6.35
C ALA A 78 11.61 0.20 -7.07
N PRO A 79 10.76 -0.38 -7.95
CA PRO A 79 9.71 0.35 -8.64
C PRO A 79 8.56 0.81 -7.71
N ASP A 80 8.54 0.37 -6.44
CA ASP A 80 7.49 0.71 -5.48
C ASP A 80 7.75 2.05 -4.76
N SER A 81 7.10 3.09 -5.26
CA SER A 81 7.13 4.43 -4.66
C SER A 81 6.53 4.53 -3.25
N ARG A 82 5.72 3.54 -2.83
CA ARG A 82 5.07 3.52 -1.51
C ARG A 82 6.06 3.23 -0.39
N HIS A 83 6.95 2.27 -0.60
CA HIS A 83 8.00 1.92 0.35
C HIS A 83 8.96 3.11 0.60
N ARG A 84 9.29 3.84 -0.47
CA ARG A 84 10.09 5.07 -0.37
C ARG A 84 9.38 6.19 0.41
N ARG A 85 8.06 6.37 0.23
CA ARG A 85 7.26 7.34 1.01
C ARG A 85 7.20 6.98 2.48
N PHE A 86 7.06 5.69 2.81
CA PHE A 86 7.10 5.20 4.19
C PHE A 86 8.43 5.50 4.87
N LEU A 87 9.55 5.12 4.25
CA LEU A 87 10.89 5.35 4.79
C LEU A 87 11.18 6.85 5.01
N LYS A 88 10.69 7.71 4.12
CA LYS A 88 10.78 9.17 4.29
C LYS A 88 10.04 9.66 5.54
N ARG A 89 8.83 9.15 5.81
CA ARG A 89 8.08 9.49 7.03
C ARG A 89 8.77 8.97 8.30
N VAL A 90 9.31 7.75 8.28
CA VAL A 90 10.07 7.18 9.40
C VAL A 90 11.33 8.00 9.71
N SER A 91 12.04 8.44 8.68
CA SER A 91 13.22 9.31 8.83
C SER A 91 12.86 10.66 9.48
N ALA A 92 11.76 11.29 9.05
CA ALA A 92 11.28 12.53 9.64
C ALA A 92 10.90 12.37 11.13
N GLU A 93 10.24 11.27 11.50
CA GLU A 93 9.86 10.98 12.89
C GLU A 93 11.08 10.75 13.78
N LEU A 94 12.10 10.06 13.26
CA LEU A 94 13.37 9.88 13.98
C LEU A 94 14.09 11.18 14.20
N LEU A 95 14.13 12.06 13.19
CA LEU A 95 14.71 13.39 13.31
C LEU A 95 13.96 14.22 14.36
N ALA A 96 12.63 14.24 14.32
CA ALA A 96 11.81 14.95 15.31
C ALA A 96 12.09 14.43 16.74
N THR A 97 12.19 13.12 16.92
CA THR A 97 12.49 12.51 18.23
C THR A 97 13.91 12.85 18.69
N ALA A 98 14.89 12.89 17.78
CA ALA A 98 16.27 13.24 18.10
C ALA A 98 16.40 14.71 18.51
N VAL A 99 15.78 15.64 17.76
CA VAL A 99 15.74 17.07 18.12
C VAL A 99 15.11 17.27 19.49
N THR A 100 13.97 16.60 19.76
CA THR A 100 13.31 16.68 21.07
C THR A 100 14.18 16.13 22.22
N ALA A 101 15.02 15.12 21.94
CA ALA A 101 15.95 14.58 22.92
C ALA A 101 17.12 15.54 23.18
N GLU A 102 17.64 16.18 22.14
CA GLU A 102 18.73 17.16 22.23
C GLU A 102 18.30 18.46 22.92
N ASP A 103 17.09 18.94 22.61
CA ASP A 103 16.48 20.09 23.30
C ASP A 103 16.28 19.79 24.79
N ARG A 104 15.87 18.55 25.13
CA ARG A 104 15.76 18.11 26.53
C ARG A 104 17.12 18.05 27.22
N SER A 105 18.18 17.56 26.58
CA SER A 105 19.52 17.53 27.20
C SER A 105 20.05 18.94 27.47
N ARG A 106 19.86 19.88 26.53
CA ARG A 106 20.25 21.29 26.73
C ARG A 106 19.47 21.99 27.84
N ALA A 107 18.20 21.63 28.03
CA ALA A 107 17.37 22.16 29.11
C ALA A 107 17.75 21.63 30.51
N ILE A 108 18.55 20.55 30.60
CA ILE A 108 19.03 19.97 31.87
C ILE A 108 20.43 20.47 32.21
N GLU A 109 21.23 20.88 31.22
CA GLU A 109 22.57 21.47 31.41
C GLU A 109 22.55 22.95 31.87
N HIS A 110 21.38 23.61 31.84
CA HIS A 110 21.16 24.98 32.31
C HIS A 110 20.33 25.02 33.60
#